data_AF-A0A659RLV0-F1
#
_entry.id   AF-A0A659RLV0-F1
#
_cell.length_a   1.000
_cell.length_b   1.000
_cell.length_c   1.000
_cell.angle_alpha   90.00
_cell.angle_beta   90.00
_cell.angle_gamma   90.00
#
_symmetry.space_group_name_H-M   'P 1'
#
loop_
_entity.id
_entity.type
_entity.pdbx_description
1 polymer ?
#
loop_
_entity_poly.entity_id
_entity_poly.type
_entity_poly.pdbx_seq_one_letter_code
_entity_poly.pdbx_strand_id
1 'polypeptide(L)'
;MPNFFIDRPIFAWVIAIIIMLAGGLAILKLPVAQYPTIAPPAVTISATYPGADAKTVQDTVTQVIEQNMNGIDNLMYMSSNSDSTGTVQITLTFESGTDADIAQVQVQNKLQLAMPLLPQEVQQQGVSVEKSSSSFLMVVGVINTDGTMTQEDISDYVAANMKDPISRTSGVGDVQLFGSQYAMRIWMNPTELTKYQLTPVDVINAIKAQNAQVAAGPRARGGGEPAQR
;
A
#
# COMPACT_ATOMS: atom_id res chain seq x y z
N MET A 1 57.46 -16.79 6.47
CA MET A 1 56.06 -17.19 6.72
C MET A 1 55.90 -18.72 6.78
N PRO A 2 56.32 -19.54 5.80
CA PRO A 2 56.08 -20.99 5.84
C PRO A 2 56.83 -21.70 6.97
N ASN A 3 58.12 -21.39 7.17
CA ASN A 3 58.95 -22.03 8.20
C ASN A 3 58.40 -21.84 9.63
N PHE A 4 57.74 -20.70 9.92
CA PHE A 4 57.14 -20.43 11.23
C PHE A 4 55.94 -21.35 11.56
N PHE A 5 55.14 -21.70 10.55
CA PHE A 5 54.02 -22.63 10.72
C PHE A 5 54.47 -24.10 10.72
N ILE A 6 55.62 -24.41 10.12
CA ILE A 6 56.27 -25.73 10.18
C ILE A 6 56.78 -26.01 11.59
N ASP A 7 57.42 -25.03 12.23
CA ASP A 7 57.92 -25.17 13.61
C ASP A 7 56.80 -25.08 14.67
N ARG A 8 55.61 -24.60 14.31
CA ARG A 8 54.44 -24.45 15.21
C ARG A 8 53.14 -24.99 14.58
N PRO A 9 53.01 -26.31 14.40
CA PRO A 9 51.85 -26.93 13.74
C PRO A 9 50.53 -26.71 14.50
N ILE A 10 50.56 -26.61 15.83
CA ILE A 10 49.36 -26.30 16.64
C ILE A 10 48.82 -24.90 16.32
N PHE A 11 49.70 -23.91 16.11
CA PHE A 11 49.29 -22.54 15.81
C PHE A 11 48.63 -22.44 14.43
N ALA A 12 49.13 -23.19 13.44
CA ALA A 12 48.48 -23.31 12.13
C ALA A 12 47.06 -23.90 12.24
N TRP A 13 46.88 -24.96 13.05
CA TRP A 13 45.56 -25.54 13.32
C TRP A 13 44.61 -24.59 14.04
N VAL A 14 45.10 -23.79 14.99
CA VAL A 14 44.26 -22.79 15.67
C VAL A 14 43.74 -21.75 14.68
N ILE A 15 44.58 -21.23 13.78
CA ILE A 15 44.13 -20.30 12.73
C ILE A 15 43.13 -20.97 11.78
N ALA A 16 43.39 -22.21 11.38
CA ALA A 16 42.46 -22.96 10.53
C ALA A 16 41.09 -23.14 11.21
N ILE A 17 41.07 -23.47 12.51
CA ILE A 17 39.84 -23.61 13.30
C ILE A 17 39.10 -22.26 13.42
N ILE A 18 39.83 -21.16 13.65
CA ILE A 18 39.23 -19.82 13.70
C ILE A 18 38.59 -19.44 12.37
N ILE A 19 39.28 -19.70 11.24
CA ILE A 19 38.74 -19.44 9.90
C ILE A 19 37.52 -20.32 9.62
N MET A 20 37.57 -21.61 9.99
CA MET A 20 36.42 -22.52 9.83
C MET A 20 35.23 -22.10 10.70
N LEU A 21 35.46 -21.65 11.94
CA LEU A 21 34.40 -21.12 12.81
C LEU A 21 33.80 -19.83 12.26
N ALA A 22 34.64 -18.90 11.78
CA ALA A 22 34.18 -17.67 11.15
C ALA A 22 33.39 -17.96 9.87
N GLY A 23 33.85 -18.89 9.03
CA GLY A 23 33.15 -19.34 7.84
C GLY A 23 31.83 -20.04 8.17
N GLY A 24 31.80 -20.90 9.19
CA GLY A 24 30.59 -21.55 9.68
C GLY A 24 29.55 -20.55 10.18
N LEU A 25 29.97 -19.55 10.97
CA LEU A 25 29.09 -18.46 11.41
C LEU A 25 28.57 -17.62 10.25
N ALA A 26 29.42 -17.34 9.25
CA ALA A 26 29.03 -16.61 8.06
C ALA A 26 27.97 -17.37 7.25
N ILE A 27 28.13 -18.69 7.05
CA ILE A 27 27.16 -19.54 6.35
C ILE A 27 25.79 -19.51 7.05
N LEU A 28 25.76 -19.48 8.38
CA LEU A 28 24.51 -19.43 9.16
C LEU A 28 23.83 -18.06 9.15
N LYS A 29 24.56 -16.97 8.85
CA LYS A 29 24.06 -15.60 8.92
C LYS A 29 23.90 -14.92 7.55
N LEU A 30 24.52 -15.44 6.51
CA LEU A 30 24.46 -14.83 5.19
C LEU A 30 23.05 -14.97 4.59
N PRO A 31 22.47 -13.87 4.07
CA PRO A 31 21.24 -13.93 3.31
C PRO A 31 21.43 -14.80 2.06
N VAL A 32 20.48 -15.70 1.83
CA VAL A 32 20.43 -16.52 0.62
C VAL A 32 19.42 -15.91 -0.34
N ALA A 33 19.88 -15.53 -1.54
CA ALA A 33 19.05 -14.99 -2.61
C ALA A 33 19.45 -15.61 -3.94
N GLN A 34 18.49 -15.77 -4.88
CA GLN A 34 18.76 -16.35 -6.20
C GLN A 34 19.66 -15.44 -7.05
N TYR A 35 19.43 -14.13 -6.97
CA TYR A 35 20.23 -13.09 -7.62
C TYR A 35 20.36 -11.90 -6.67
N PRO A 36 21.45 -11.12 -6.75
CA PRO A 36 21.48 -9.81 -6.13
C PRO A 36 20.42 -8.89 -6.76
N THR A 37 19.95 -7.90 -6.02
CA THR A 37 19.00 -6.90 -6.53
C THR A 37 19.68 -6.03 -7.59
N ILE A 38 19.47 -6.40 -8.86
CA ILE A 38 19.96 -5.66 -10.05
C ILE A 38 18.90 -4.73 -10.65
N ALA A 39 17.63 -4.89 -10.24
CA ALA A 39 16.54 -4.07 -10.74
C ALA A 39 16.66 -2.65 -10.17
N PRO A 40 16.54 -1.61 -11.01
CA PRO A 40 16.49 -0.24 -10.53
C PRO A 40 15.27 -0.08 -9.60
N PRO A 41 15.41 0.68 -8.49
CA PRO A 41 14.30 0.90 -7.59
C PRO A 41 13.20 1.69 -8.31
N ALA A 42 11.95 1.32 -8.05
CA ALA A 42 10.80 2.00 -8.61
C ALA A 42 9.77 2.28 -7.52
N VAL A 43 9.08 3.42 -7.65
CA VAL A 43 7.98 3.82 -6.76
C VAL A 43 6.74 3.97 -7.62
N THR A 44 5.65 3.33 -7.19
CA THR A 44 4.38 3.37 -7.89
C THR A 44 3.36 4.15 -7.07
N ILE A 45 2.67 5.08 -7.73
CA ILE A 45 1.53 5.81 -7.22
C ILE A 45 0.28 5.19 -7.85
N SER A 46 -0.66 4.78 -7.02
CA SER A 46 -1.93 4.19 -7.47
C SER A 46 -3.10 5.01 -6.95
N ALA A 47 -4.06 5.33 -7.82
CA ALA A 47 -5.31 5.97 -7.42
C ALA A 47 -6.48 5.44 -8.25
N THR A 48 -7.69 5.59 -7.71
CA THR A 48 -8.92 5.15 -8.36
C THR A 48 -9.93 6.28 -8.37
N TYR A 49 -10.50 6.55 -9.55
CA TYR A 49 -11.63 7.45 -9.79
C TYR A 49 -12.85 6.63 -10.27
N PRO A 50 -13.73 6.22 -9.34
CA PRO A 50 -14.89 5.39 -9.68
C PRO A 50 -15.81 6.07 -10.71
N GLY A 51 -16.06 5.40 -11.83
CA GLY A 51 -17.00 5.85 -12.86
C GLY A 51 -16.42 6.85 -13.87
N ALA A 52 -15.13 7.19 -13.79
CA ALA A 52 -14.45 8.01 -14.78
C ALA A 52 -13.95 7.17 -15.96
N ASP A 53 -13.99 7.74 -17.16
CA ASP A 53 -13.32 7.17 -18.34
C ASP A 53 -11.82 7.49 -18.34
N ALA A 54 -11.04 6.75 -19.14
CA ALA A 54 -9.58 6.87 -19.18
C ALA A 54 -9.10 8.30 -19.46
N LYS A 55 -9.81 9.06 -20.31
CA LYS A 55 -9.43 10.43 -20.65
C LYS A 55 -9.70 11.37 -19.48
N THR A 56 -10.83 11.23 -18.80
CA THR A 56 -11.14 12.00 -17.58
C THR A 56 -10.10 11.73 -16.50
N VAL A 57 -9.74 10.46 -16.25
CA VAL A 57 -8.69 10.11 -15.28
C VAL A 57 -7.35 10.74 -15.66
N GLN A 58 -6.96 10.64 -16.93
CA GLN A 58 -5.71 11.20 -17.42
C GLN A 58 -5.62 12.72 -17.22
N ASP A 59 -6.68 13.45 -17.61
CA ASP A 59 -6.68 14.91 -17.60
C ASP A 59 -6.87 15.49 -16.18
N THR A 60 -7.57 14.79 -15.28
CA THR A 60 -7.91 15.31 -13.93
C THR A 60 -7.05 14.77 -12.80
N VAL A 61 -6.44 13.59 -12.97
CA VAL A 61 -5.61 12.94 -11.93
C VAL A 61 -4.19 12.76 -12.42
N THR A 62 -3.99 12.01 -13.50
CA THR A 62 -2.66 11.58 -13.95
C THR A 62 -1.75 12.78 -14.25
N GLN A 63 -2.20 13.69 -15.11
CA GLN A 63 -1.40 14.88 -15.48
C GLN A 63 -1.12 15.80 -14.30
N VAL A 64 -2.08 15.93 -13.38
CA VAL A 64 -1.91 16.76 -12.18
C VAL A 64 -0.81 16.20 -11.28
N ILE A 65 -0.78 14.88 -11.08
CA ILE A 65 0.28 14.21 -10.32
C ILE A 65 1.61 14.36 -11.07
N GLU A 66 1.67 14.02 -12.35
CA GLU A 66 2.89 14.08 -13.18
C GLU A 66 3.54 15.46 -13.19
N GLN A 67 2.77 16.54 -13.34
CA GLN A 67 3.28 17.91 -13.36
C GLN A 67 3.94 18.30 -12.02
N ASN A 68 3.50 17.69 -10.92
CA ASN A 68 4.08 17.91 -9.60
C ASN A 68 5.27 16.99 -9.30
N MET A 69 5.54 15.96 -10.11
CA MET A 69 6.68 15.04 -9.95
C MET A 69 7.99 15.63 -10.48
N ASN A 70 8.34 16.85 -10.06
CA ASN A 70 9.57 17.53 -10.44
C ASN A 70 10.54 17.66 -9.27
N GLY A 71 11.85 17.76 -9.57
CA GLY A 71 12.89 17.91 -8.55
C GLY A 71 12.97 16.73 -7.58
N ILE A 72 12.76 15.52 -8.11
CA ILE A 72 13.01 14.26 -7.42
C ILE A 72 14.42 13.80 -7.82
N ASP A 73 15.24 13.44 -6.85
CA ASP A 73 16.62 13.04 -7.09
C ASP A 73 16.68 11.67 -7.78
N ASN A 74 17.68 11.48 -8.64
CA ASN A 74 17.99 10.22 -9.31
C ASN A 74 16.85 9.59 -10.11
N LEU A 75 15.88 10.39 -10.57
CA LEU A 75 14.80 9.92 -11.43
C LEU A 75 15.33 9.64 -12.85
N MET A 76 15.20 8.40 -13.32
CA MET A 76 15.55 8.04 -14.72
C MET A 76 14.39 8.37 -15.66
N TYR A 77 13.21 7.84 -15.35
CA TYR A 77 12.02 8.03 -16.16
C TYR A 77 10.76 7.82 -15.33
N MET A 78 9.67 8.37 -15.84
CA MET A 78 8.33 8.21 -15.31
C MET A 78 7.44 7.69 -16.42
N SER A 79 6.61 6.70 -16.09
CA SER A 79 5.57 6.18 -16.98
C SER A 79 4.24 6.13 -16.25
N SER A 80 3.15 6.43 -16.93
CA SER A 80 1.81 6.35 -16.37
C SER A 80 0.88 5.57 -17.27
N ASN A 81 -0.11 4.92 -16.66
CA ASN A 81 -1.21 4.27 -17.35
C ASN A 81 -2.51 4.75 -16.70
N SER A 82 -3.46 5.17 -17.53
CA SER A 82 -4.83 5.52 -17.12
C SER A 82 -5.78 4.61 -17.89
N ASP A 83 -6.61 3.86 -17.18
CA ASP A 83 -7.50 2.89 -17.80
C ASP A 83 -8.97 3.31 -17.73
N SER A 84 -9.82 2.62 -18.49
CA SER A 84 -11.27 2.84 -18.50
C SER A 84 -11.98 2.25 -17.27
N THR A 85 -11.25 1.61 -16.35
CA THR A 85 -11.81 1.15 -15.07
C THR A 85 -11.80 2.26 -14.03
N GLY A 86 -11.20 3.40 -14.35
CA GLY A 86 -11.03 4.52 -13.44
C GLY A 86 -9.70 4.43 -12.66
N THR A 87 -8.82 3.49 -12.98
CA THR A 87 -7.56 3.29 -12.24
C THR A 87 -6.43 4.02 -12.95
N VAL A 88 -5.58 4.66 -12.15
CA VAL A 88 -4.32 5.25 -12.60
C VAL A 88 -3.16 4.60 -11.86
N GLN A 89 -2.11 4.31 -12.61
CA GLN A 89 -0.84 3.84 -12.07
C GLN A 89 0.30 4.66 -12.67
N ILE A 90 1.09 5.33 -11.81
CA ILE A 90 2.26 6.11 -12.20
C ILE A 90 3.48 5.46 -11.57
N THR A 91 4.41 5.00 -12.41
CA THR A 91 5.64 4.35 -11.97
C THR A 91 6.82 5.28 -12.26
N LEU A 92 7.52 5.66 -11.20
CA LEU A 92 8.76 6.43 -11.23
C LEU A 92 9.93 5.45 -11.05
N THR A 93 10.81 5.37 -12.04
CA THR A 93 11.99 4.49 -12.01
C THR A 93 13.24 5.32 -11.75
N PHE A 94 14.05 4.86 -10.81
CA PHE A 94 15.22 5.58 -10.30
C PHE A 94 16.53 4.91 -10.68
N GLU A 95 17.62 5.66 -10.69
CA GLU A 95 18.97 5.15 -10.96
C GLU A 95 19.36 4.06 -9.97
N SER A 96 20.13 3.08 -10.45
CA SER A 96 20.65 1.99 -9.63
C SER A 96 21.52 2.52 -8.48
N GLY A 97 21.25 2.07 -7.26
CA GLY A 97 21.92 2.53 -6.05
C GLY A 97 21.21 3.67 -5.31
N THR A 98 20.08 4.17 -5.85
CA THR A 98 19.20 5.09 -5.12
C THR A 98 18.56 4.39 -3.93
N ASP A 99 18.48 5.09 -2.79
CA ASP A 99 17.77 4.59 -1.62
C ASP A 99 16.25 4.62 -1.88
N ALA A 100 15.63 3.44 -1.87
CA ALA A 100 14.21 3.28 -2.15
C ALA A 100 13.30 3.92 -1.09
N ASP A 101 13.74 4.03 0.16
CA ASP A 101 13.01 4.74 1.21
C ASP A 101 13.03 6.25 0.95
N ILE A 102 14.18 6.81 0.58
CA ILE A 102 14.29 8.24 0.25
C ILE A 102 13.49 8.56 -1.01
N ALA A 103 13.58 7.74 -2.06
CA ALA A 103 12.79 7.89 -3.27
C ALA A 103 11.28 7.92 -2.97
N GLN A 104 10.79 6.97 -2.14
CA GLN A 104 9.38 6.93 -1.74
C GLN A 104 8.97 8.20 -0.98
N VAL A 105 9.78 8.66 -0.03
CA VAL A 105 9.48 9.89 0.74
C VAL A 105 9.46 11.11 -0.16
N GLN A 106 10.40 11.24 -1.11
CA GLN A 106 10.41 12.36 -2.05
C GLN A 106 9.14 12.36 -2.93
N VAL A 107 8.76 11.20 -3.48
CA VAL A 107 7.54 11.04 -4.26
C VAL A 107 6.32 11.39 -3.43
N GLN A 108 6.23 10.90 -2.20
CA GLN A 108 5.12 11.18 -1.30
C GLN A 108 5.01 12.67 -0.97
N ASN A 109 6.13 13.35 -0.70
CA ASN A 109 6.16 14.79 -0.44
C ASN A 109 5.65 15.60 -1.64
N LYS A 110 6.02 15.20 -2.86
CA LYS A 110 5.53 15.84 -4.09
C LYS A 110 4.05 15.53 -4.34
N LEU A 111 3.61 14.31 -4.05
CA LEU A 111 2.22 13.91 -4.18
C LEU A 111 1.32 14.71 -3.22
N GLN A 112 1.76 14.96 -1.99
CA GLN A 112 1.00 15.75 -1.01
C GLN A 112 0.72 17.18 -1.50
N LEU A 113 1.59 17.77 -2.33
CA LEU A 113 1.35 19.08 -2.96
C LEU A 113 0.28 19.01 -4.06
N ALA A 114 0.16 17.86 -4.74
CA ALA A 114 -0.84 17.63 -5.77
C ALA A 114 -2.20 17.20 -5.21
N MET A 115 -2.24 16.56 -4.03
CA MET A 115 -3.47 16.03 -3.40
C MET A 115 -4.65 17.02 -3.38
N PRO A 116 -4.49 18.31 -3.02
CA PRO A 116 -5.60 19.25 -3.00
C PRO A 116 -6.17 19.61 -4.38
N LEU A 117 -5.40 19.38 -5.44
CA LEU A 117 -5.80 19.63 -6.83
C LEU A 117 -6.58 18.45 -7.42
N LEU A 118 -6.56 17.29 -6.77
CA LEU A 118 -7.27 16.09 -7.22
C LEU A 118 -8.77 16.19 -6.89
N PRO A 119 -9.65 15.54 -7.68
CA PRO A 119 -11.07 15.41 -7.36
C PRO A 119 -11.31 14.82 -5.95
N GLN A 120 -12.36 15.28 -5.26
CA GLN A 120 -12.65 14.81 -3.90
C GLN A 120 -12.95 13.31 -3.84
N GLU A 121 -13.54 12.75 -4.89
CA GLU A 121 -13.85 11.33 -5.01
C GLU A 121 -12.56 10.50 -4.98
N VAL A 122 -11.50 10.96 -5.65
CA VAL A 122 -10.18 10.30 -5.67
C VAL A 122 -9.49 10.45 -4.32
N GLN A 123 -9.53 11.65 -3.72
CA GLN A 123 -8.97 11.87 -2.39
C GLN A 123 -9.62 10.97 -1.33
N GLN A 124 -10.93 10.72 -1.45
CA GLN A 124 -11.68 9.83 -0.55
C GLN A 124 -11.36 8.34 -0.75
N GLN A 125 -11.07 7.90 -1.98
CA GLN A 125 -10.56 6.55 -2.22
C GLN A 125 -9.16 6.34 -1.63
N GLY A 126 -8.40 7.43 -1.50
CA GLY A 126 -7.01 7.41 -1.09
C GLY A 126 -6.08 7.16 -2.26
N VAL A 127 -4.87 7.69 -2.15
CA VAL A 127 -3.79 7.48 -3.13
C VAL A 127 -2.68 6.71 -2.43
N SER A 128 -2.33 5.53 -2.93
CA SER A 128 -1.25 4.73 -2.36
C SER A 128 0.08 5.05 -3.04
N VAL A 129 1.16 5.01 -2.26
CA VAL A 129 2.54 5.20 -2.73
C VAL A 129 3.36 4.04 -2.21
N GLU A 130 3.73 3.14 -3.11
CA GLU A 130 4.34 1.85 -2.79
C GLU A 130 5.67 1.69 -3.51
N LYS A 131 6.59 0.93 -2.90
CA LYS A 131 7.81 0.52 -3.58
C LYS A 131 7.44 -0.60 -4.54
N SER A 132 7.64 -0.35 -5.83
CA SER A 132 7.22 -1.25 -6.89
C SER A 132 8.19 -2.43 -7.00
N SER A 133 7.65 -3.64 -6.95
CA SER A 133 8.28 -4.85 -7.48
C SER A 133 7.36 -5.40 -8.57
N SER A 134 7.88 -5.61 -9.77
CA SER A 134 7.10 -6.11 -10.91
C SER A 134 6.75 -7.60 -10.83
N SER A 135 7.20 -8.30 -9.79
CA SER A 135 6.97 -9.73 -9.58
C SER A 135 6.25 -10.02 -8.25
N PHE A 136 5.24 -10.89 -8.32
CA PHE A 136 4.66 -11.50 -7.14
C PHE A 136 5.63 -12.53 -6.55
N LEU A 137 5.96 -12.41 -5.27
CA LEU A 137 6.73 -13.43 -4.55
C LEU A 137 5.94 -14.74 -4.44
N MET A 138 4.66 -14.63 -4.10
CA MET A 138 3.74 -15.76 -4.00
C MET A 138 2.29 -15.31 -4.15
N VAL A 139 1.40 -16.25 -4.44
CA VAL A 139 -0.05 -16.04 -4.41
C VAL A 139 -0.65 -17.00 -3.39
N VAL A 140 -1.36 -16.46 -2.40
CA VAL A 140 -2.04 -17.26 -1.37
C VAL A 140 -3.49 -17.44 -1.80
N GLY A 141 -3.84 -18.65 -2.23
CA GLY A 141 -5.21 -19.01 -2.58
C GLY A 141 -6.02 -19.44 -1.36
N VAL A 142 -7.17 -18.82 -1.14
CA VAL A 142 -8.13 -19.22 -0.09
C VAL A 142 -9.35 -19.82 -0.77
N ILE A 143 -9.73 -21.02 -0.36
CA ILE A 143 -10.86 -21.77 -0.91
C ILE A 143 -11.76 -22.28 0.21
N ASN A 144 -13.04 -22.46 -0.09
CA ASN A 144 -14.00 -23.10 0.80
C ASN A 144 -14.27 -24.53 0.32
N THR A 145 -14.13 -25.52 1.22
CA THR A 145 -14.28 -26.95 0.89
C THR A 145 -15.73 -27.42 0.87
N ASP A 146 -16.61 -26.70 1.59
CA ASP A 146 -17.97 -27.16 1.89
C ASP A 146 -19.01 -26.51 0.96
N GLY A 147 -18.58 -25.59 0.10
CA GLY A 147 -19.43 -24.84 -0.83
C GLY A 147 -20.35 -23.82 -0.17
N THR A 148 -20.09 -23.46 1.09
CA THR A 148 -20.95 -22.57 1.89
C THR A 148 -20.66 -21.09 1.72
N MET A 149 -19.51 -20.74 1.15
CA MET A 149 -19.06 -19.37 0.94
C MET A 149 -18.91 -19.09 -0.55
N THR A 150 -19.47 -17.98 -1.02
CA THR A 150 -19.23 -17.51 -2.39
C THR A 150 -17.84 -16.86 -2.50
N GLN A 151 -17.45 -16.49 -3.72
CA GLN A 151 -16.19 -15.77 -3.94
C GLN A 151 -16.13 -14.46 -3.15
N GLU A 152 -17.26 -13.75 -3.04
CA GLU A 152 -17.38 -12.50 -2.30
C GLU A 152 -17.21 -12.73 -0.80
N ASP A 153 -17.85 -13.77 -0.24
CA ASP A 153 -17.69 -14.14 1.18
C ASP A 153 -16.22 -14.44 1.52
N ILE A 154 -15.53 -15.19 0.65
CA ILE A 154 -14.12 -15.53 0.84
C ILE A 154 -13.25 -14.26 0.74
N SER A 155 -13.52 -13.42 -0.26
CA SER A 155 -12.77 -12.18 -0.48
C SER A 155 -12.89 -11.22 0.71
N ASP A 156 -14.09 -11.09 1.27
CA ASP A 156 -14.33 -10.30 2.47
C ASP A 156 -13.62 -10.88 3.69
N TYR A 157 -13.70 -12.20 3.89
CA TYR A 157 -13.00 -12.86 4.99
C TYR A 157 -11.48 -12.61 4.93
N VAL A 158 -10.88 -12.73 3.74
CA VAL A 158 -9.46 -12.46 3.52
C VAL A 158 -9.14 -11.00 3.76
N ALA A 159 -9.96 -10.06 3.26
CA ALA A 159 -9.75 -8.63 3.47
C ALA A 159 -9.80 -8.25 4.96
N ALA A 160 -10.80 -8.74 5.68
CA ALA A 160 -11.04 -8.37 7.07
C ALA A 160 -10.07 -9.03 8.06
N ASN A 161 -9.65 -10.29 7.82
CA ASN A 161 -8.90 -11.07 8.81
C ASN A 161 -7.45 -11.37 8.42
N MET A 162 -7.13 -11.43 7.12
CA MET A 162 -5.83 -11.93 6.65
C MET A 162 -4.96 -10.85 5.99
N LYS A 163 -5.55 -9.95 5.19
CA LYS A 163 -4.81 -8.93 4.42
C LYS A 163 -3.95 -8.06 5.31
N ASP A 164 -4.51 -7.57 6.41
CA ASP A 164 -3.86 -6.64 7.32
C ASP A 164 -2.64 -7.23 8.05
N PRO A 165 -2.72 -8.42 8.68
CA PRO A 165 -1.55 -9.09 9.25
C PRO A 165 -0.46 -9.39 8.22
N ILE A 166 -0.83 -9.83 7.00
CA ILE A 166 0.14 -10.12 5.94
C ILE A 166 0.83 -8.85 5.48
N SER A 167 0.08 -7.77 5.28
CA SER A 167 0.61 -6.46 4.84
C SER A 167 1.62 -5.86 5.83
N ARG A 168 1.53 -6.21 7.11
CA ARG A 168 2.46 -5.75 8.17
C ARG A 168 3.66 -6.68 8.40
N THR A 169 3.73 -7.81 7.69
CA THR A 169 4.82 -8.77 7.87
C THR A 169 6.10 -8.21 7.25
N SER A 170 7.21 -8.27 8.01
CA SER A 170 8.50 -7.75 7.55
C SER A 170 8.92 -8.41 6.23
N GLY A 171 9.24 -7.59 5.23
CA GLY A 171 9.61 -8.04 3.88
C GLY A 171 8.47 -8.09 2.87
N VAL A 172 7.22 -7.84 3.29
CA VAL A 172 6.08 -7.65 2.39
C VAL A 172 6.04 -6.18 1.96
N GLY A 173 6.17 -5.93 0.65
CA GLY A 173 6.12 -4.59 0.07
C GLY A 173 4.71 -4.15 -0.32
N ASP A 174 3.96 -5.04 -0.99
CA ASP A 174 2.58 -4.84 -1.41
C ASP A 174 1.78 -6.15 -1.28
N VAL A 175 0.47 -6.02 -1.07
CA VAL A 175 -0.50 -7.12 -1.02
C VAL A 175 -1.72 -6.77 -1.85
N GLN A 176 -1.78 -7.33 -3.06
CA GLN A 176 -2.96 -7.26 -3.90
C GLN A 176 -4.00 -8.32 -3.50
N LEU A 177 -5.22 -7.87 -3.19
CA LEU A 177 -6.37 -8.74 -2.97
C LEU A 177 -7.03 -9.07 -4.32
N PHE A 178 -7.18 -10.35 -4.63
CA PHE A 178 -7.96 -10.82 -5.79
C PHE A 178 -9.45 -10.90 -5.45
N GLY A 179 -10.08 -9.74 -5.30
CA GLY A 179 -11.47 -9.58 -4.88
C GLY A 179 -11.68 -8.22 -4.22
N SER A 180 -12.79 -8.07 -3.50
CA SER A 180 -13.08 -6.86 -2.73
C SER A 180 -13.68 -7.22 -1.37
N GLN A 181 -13.42 -6.40 -0.37
CA GLN A 181 -14.18 -6.43 0.89
C GLN A 181 -15.67 -6.13 0.65
N TYR A 182 -16.52 -6.51 1.60
CA TYR A 182 -17.92 -6.15 1.53
C TYR A 182 -18.13 -4.65 1.57
N ALA A 183 -19.09 -4.21 0.77
CA ALA A 183 -19.57 -2.84 0.74
C ALA A 183 -21.10 -2.85 0.80
N MET A 184 -21.69 -1.92 1.54
CA MET A 184 -23.14 -1.73 1.54
C MET A 184 -23.57 -1.22 0.15
N ARG A 185 -24.09 -2.12 -0.69
CA ARG A 185 -24.54 -1.80 -2.05
C ARG A 185 -26.01 -1.42 -2.04
N ILE A 186 -26.30 -0.16 -2.37
CA ILE A 186 -27.67 0.35 -2.49
C ILE A 186 -28.01 0.45 -3.98
N TRP A 187 -28.74 -0.54 -4.47
CA TRP A 187 -29.24 -0.58 -5.85
C TRP A 187 -30.53 0.24 -5.95
N MET A 188 -30.40 1.48 -6.41
CA MET A 188 -31.53 2.39 -6.54
C MET A 188 -32.49 1.95 -7.66
N ASN A 189 -33.79 1.90 -7.36
CA ASN A 189 -34.83 1.64 -8.35
C ASN A 189 -35.40 2.96 -8.90
N PRO A 190 -35.20 3.29 -10.19
CA PRO A 190 -35.63 4.56 -10.76
C PRO A 190 -37.15 4.75 -10.76
N THR A 191 -37.92 3.65 -10.85
CA THR A 191 -39.38 3.69 -10.85
C THR A 191 -39.92 4.09 -9.48
N GLU A 192 -39.38 3.52 -8.40
CA GLU A 192 -39.77 3.88 -7.03
C GLU A 192 -39.30 5.30 -6.67
N LEU A 193 -38.10 5.69 -7.08
CA LEU A 193 -37.61 7.07 -6.87
C LEU A 193 -38.57 8.10 -7.49
N THR A 194 -38.97 7.89 -8.74
CA THR A 194 -39.89 8.81 -9.44
C THR A 194 -41.27 8.85 -8.78
N LYS A 195 -41.78 7.70 -8.31
CA LYS A 195 -43.07 7.58 -7.62
C LYS A 195 -43.14 8.43 -6.35
N TYR A 196 -42.03 8.54 -5.62
CA TYR A 196 -41.95 9.36 -4.40
C TYR A 196 -41.33 10.74 -4.64
N GLN A 197 -41.15 11.16 -5.91
CA GLN A 197 -40.51 12.42 -6.28
C GLN A 197 -39.11 12.59 -5.67
N LEU A 198 -38.38 11.48 -5.51
CA LEU A 198 -37.02 11.44 -4.98
C LEU A 198 -35.99 11.36 -6.10
N THR A 199 -34.82 11.92 -5.85
CA THR A 199 -33.64 11.83 -6.71
C THR A 199 -32.54 11.02 -6.03
N PRO A 200 -31.53 10.52 -6.79
CA PRO A 200 -30.34 9.91 -6.19
C PRO A 200 -29.63 10.83 -5.19
N VAL A 201 -29.68 12.15 -5.41
CA VAL A 201 -29.08 13.16 -4.50
C VAL A 201 -29.75 13.11 -3.13
N ASP A 202 -31.08 12.94 -3.08
CA ASP A 202 -31.82 12.84 -1.82
C ASP A 202 -31.44 11.58 -1.04
N VAL A 203 -31.26 10.45 -1.72
CA VAL A 203 -30.81 9.19 -1.12
C VAL A 203 -29.40 9.34 -0.53
N ILE A 204 -28.48 9.93 -1.29
CA ILE A 204 -27.11 10.18 -0.83
C ILE A 204 -27.10 11.09 0.41
N ASN A 205 -27.89 12.17 0.39
CA ASN A 205 -28.00 13.11 1.51
C ASN A 205 -28.61 12.45 2.75
N ALA A 206 -29.64 11.61 2.57
CA ALA A 206 -30.26 10.88 3.66
C ALA A 206 -29.27 9.89 4.32
N ILE A 207 -28.49 9.16 3.51
CA ILE A 207 -27.44 8.26 4.01
C ILE A 207 -26.39 9.06 4.79
N LYS A 208 -25.89 10.16 4.24
CA LYS A 208 -24.90 11.01 4.92
C LYS A 208 -25.40 11.58 6.24
N ALA A 209 -26.69 11.91 6.34
CA ALA A 209 -27.28 12.47 7.55
C ALA A 209 -27.58 11.41 8.61
N GLN A 210 -28.02 10.21 8.21
CA GLN A 210 -28.46 9.16 9.14
C GLN A 210 -27.38 8.15 9.50
N ASN A 211 -26.45 7.87 8.58
CA ASN A 211 -25.29 7.03 8.83
C ASN A 211 -24.07 7.89 9.22
N ALA A 212 -24.26 8.76 10.22
CA ALA A 212 -23.23 9.65 10.72
C ALA A 212 -22.88 9.33 12.17
N GLN A 213 -21.59 9.20 12.46
CA GLN A 213 -21.10 9.11 13.83
C GLN A 213 -21.05 10.51 14.45
N VAL A 214 -22.11 10.90 15.16
CA VAL A 214 -22.17 12.20 15.84
C VAL A 214 -21.43 12.11 17.18
N ALA A 215 -20.38 12.94 17.34
CA ALA A 215 -19.70 13.09 18.61
C ALA A 215 -20.59 13.86 19.60
N ALA A 216 -21.32 13.14 20.46
CA ALA A 216 -22.24 13.74 21.43
C ALA A 216 -21.56 14.50 22.59
N GLY A 217 -20.21 14.49 22.65
CA GLY A 217 -19.43 15.07 23.73
C GLY A 217 -19.62 14.33 25.08
N PRO A 218 -18.64 14.36 25.99
CA PRO A 218 -18.90 13.95 27.36
C PRO A 218 -19.93 14.91 27.96
N ARG A 219 -20.96 14.38 28.66
CA ARG A 219 -21.86 15.20 29.48
C ARG A 219 -21.00 16.03 30.44
N ALA A 220 -21.03 17.35 30.32
CA ALA A 220 -20.53 18.22 31.38
C ALA A 220 -21.32 17.88 32.65
N ARG A 221 -20.65 17.24 33.61
CA ARG A 221 -21.17 17.08 34.97
C ARG A 221 -21.30 18.50 35.54
N GLY A 222 -22.48 19.08 35.38
CA GLY A 222 -22.86 20.36 35.96
C GLY A 222 -22.54 20.35 37.46
N GLY A 223 -21.91 21.43 37.91
CA GLY A 223 -21.40 21.59 39.26
C GLY A 223 -22.45 21.48 40.35
N GLY A 224 -21.95 21.23 41.56
CA GLY A 224 -22.76 21.26 42.77
C GLY A 224 -22.14 20.55 43.97
N GLU A 225 -20.90 20.85 44.34
CA GLU A 225 -20.47 20.70 45.74
C GLU A 225 -19.80 22.01 46.19
N PRO A 226 -20.42 22.78 47.09
CA PRO A 226 -19.78 23.93 47.68
C PRO A 226 -18.68 23.45 48.62
N ALA A 227 -17.46 23.97 48.42
CA ALA A 227 -16.36 23.83 49.36
C ALA A 227 -16.82 24.33 50.74
N GLN A 228 -16.96 23.42 51.70
CA GLN A 228 -17.03 23.77 53.12
C GLN A 228 -15.61 23.94 53.67
N ARG A 229 -15.48 24.99 54.48
CA ARG A 229 -14.28 25.48 55.14
C ARG A 229 -13.60 24.45 56.03
#